data_AF-A0A1W1E124-F1
#
_entry.id   AF-A0A1W1E124-F1
#
_cell.length_a   1.000
_cell.length_b   1.000
_cell.length_c   1.000
_cell.angle_alpha   90.00
_cell.angle_beta   90.00
_cell.angle_gamma   90.00
#
_symmetry.space_group_name_H-M   'P 1'
#
loop_
_entity.id
_entity.type
_entity.pdbx_description
1 polymer ?
#
loop_
_entity_poly.entity_id
_entity_poly.type
_entity_poly.pdbx_seq_one_letter_code
_entity_poly.pdbx_strand_id
1 'polypeptide(L)' 'MRYRVSRILLDYGDRVQGSVFELALKSHQEVPKILAKINKIINPMTDDLRYYYLSGESLRRSKTLQGERVKQTPAVIIV' A
#
# COMPACT_ATOMS: atom_id res chain seq x y z
N MET A 1 17.48 1.34 -0.44
CA MET A 1 16.45 0.42 -0.93
C MET A 1 15.05 0.87 -0.48
N ARG A 2 14.77 1.02 0.83
CA ARG A 2 13.51 1.60 1.37
C ARG A 2 13.04 2.88 0.66
N TYR A 3 13.89 3.89 0.52
CA TYR A 3 13.54 5.15 -0.18
C TYR A 3 13.05 4.98 -1.62
N ARG A 4 13.52 3.96 -2.36
CA ARG A 4 13.11 3.72 -3.75
C ARG A 4 11.71 3.11 -3.82
N VAL A 5 11.43 2.14 -2.96
CA VAL A 5 10.08 1.55 -2.83
C VAL A 5 9.10 2.61 -2.31
N SER A 6 9.47 3.39 -1.30
CA SER A 6 8.62 4.46 -0.77
C SER A 6 8.25 5.49 -1.84
N ARG A 7 9.18 5.90 -2.71
CA ARG A 7 8.85 6.82 -3.81
C ARG A 7 7.82 6.24 -4.77
N ILE A 8 7.96 4.96 -5.14
CA ILE A 8 6.98 4.30 -6.01
C ILE A 8 5.61 4.25 -5.35
N LEU A 9 5.54 3.88 -4.07
CA LEU A 9 4.26 3.73 -3.37
C LEU A 9 3.55 5.06 -3.13
N LEU A 10 4.30 6.15 -2.96
CA LEU A 10 3.74 7.50 -2.80
C LEU A 10 3.05 8.02 -4.08
N ASP A 11 3.39 7.50 -5.26
CA ASP A 11 2.68 7.84 -6.49
C ASP A 11 1.24 7.28 -6.52
N TYR A 12 0.93 6.31 -5.66
CA TYR A 12 -0.33 5.57 -5.64
C TYR A 12 -1.11 5.73 -4.32
N GLY A 13 -0.58 6.46 -3.34
CA GLY A 13 -1.15 6.51 -2.01
C GLY A 13 -0.34 7.28 -0.98
N ASP A 14 -0.65 7.04 0.29
CA ASP A 14 0.00 7.73 1.41
C ASP A 14 0.82 6.75 2.25
N ARG A 15 1.84 7.30 2.91
CA ARG A 15 2.62 6.59 3.93
C ARG A 15 2.02 6.84 5.30
N VAL A 16 1.48 5.79 5.93
CA VAL A 16 0.85 5.88 7.25
C VAL A 16 1.79 5.49 8.39
N GLN A 17 2.84 4.70 8.11
CA GLN A 17 3.93 4.40 9.06
C GLN A 17 5.29 4.27 8.36
N GLY A 18 6.33 3.91 9.12
CA GLY A 18 7.70 3.73 8.61
C GLY A 18 7.80 2.88 7.34
N SER A 19 7.08 1.77 7.24
CA SER A 19 7.04 0.95 6.01
C SER A 19 5.61 0.64 5.55
N VAL A 20 4.60 1.25 6.17
CA VAL A 20 3.19 0.95 5.86
C VAL A 20 2.62 2.03 4.95
N PHE A 21 2.03 1.59 3.84
CA PHE A 21 1.44 2.45 2.82
C PHE A 21 0.00 2.04 2.56
N GLU A 22 -0.87 3.02 2.40
CA GLU A 22 -2.26 2.85 1.96
C GLU A 22 -2.39 3.37 0.54
N LEU A 23 -2.60 2.47 -0.40
CA LEU A 23 -2.79 2.82 -1.80
C LEU A 23 -4.26 3.05 -2.09
N ALA A 24 -4.59 4.06 -2.89
CA ALA A 24 -5.93 4.29 -3.43
C ALA A 24 -5.83 4.20 -4.95
N LEU A 25 -6.09 3.01 -5.48
CA LEU A 25 -5.92 2.69 -6.90
C LEU A 25 -7.19 3.06 -7.67
N LYS A 26 -7.14 3.13 -9.00
CA LYS A 26 -8.35 3.25 -9.83
C LYS A 26 -8.88 1.89 -10.26
N SER A 27 -7.99 0.90 -10.34
CA SER A 27 -8.32 -0.48 -10.69
C SER A 27 -7.41 -1.46 -9.95
N HIS A 28 -7.96 -2.61 -9.56
CA HIS A 28 -7.16 -3.71 -8.98
C HIS A 28 -6.08 -4.24 -9.95
N GLN A 29 -6.24 -4.00 -11.26
CA GLN A 29 -5.25 -4.37 -12.27
C GLN A 29 -3.95 -3.54 -12.18
N GLU A 30 -3.93 -2.46 -11.39
CA GLU A 30 -2.71 -1.68 -11.17
C GLU A 30 -1.76 -2.39 -10.19
N VAL A 31 -2.28 -3.25 -9.29
CA VAL A 31 -1.47 -3.93 -8.27
C VAL A 31 -0.35 -4.77 -8.89
N PRO A 32 -0.59 -5.65 -9.89
CA PRO A 32 0.49 -6.42 -10.52
C PRO A 32 1.58 -5.53 -11.13
N LYS A 33 1.21 -4.36 -11.67
CA LYS A 33 2.17 -3.41 -12.27
C LYS A 33 3.05 -2.78 -11.20
N ILE A 34 2.47 -2.42 -10.05
CA ILE A 34 3.19 -1.86 -8.91
C ILE A 34 4.16 -2.91 -8.34
N LEU A 35 3.65 -4.14 -8.09
CA LEU A 35 4.46 -5.24 -7.58
C LEU A 35 5.62 -5.59 -8.52
N ALA A 36 5.42 -5.57 -9.84
CA ALA A 36 6.48 -5.80 -10.81
C ALA A 36 7.58 -4.72 -10.76
N LYS A 37 7.24 -3.45 -10.50
CA LYS A 37 8.23 -2.38 -10.30
C LYS A 37 9.02 -2.58 -9.01
N ILE A 38 8.33 -2.95 -7.94
CA ILE A 38 8.93 -3.17 -6.62
C ILE A 38 9.85 -4.40 -6.64
N ASN A 39 9.47 -5.47 -7.32
CA ASN A 39 10.27 -6.70 -7.41
C ASN A 39 11.66 -6.48 -8.06
N LYS A 40 11.82 -5.42 -8.86
CA LYS A 40 13.12 -5.01 -9.44
C LYS A 40 14.03 -4.29 -8.44
N ILE A 41 13.52 -3.93 -7.27
CA ILE A 41 14.19 -3.08 -6.29
C ILE A 41 14.43 -3.84 -4.99
N ILE A 42 13.53 -4.76 -4.62
CA ILE A 42 13.65 -5.53 -3.38
C ILE A 42 14.67 -6.64 -3.49
N ASN A 43 15.30 -6.99 -2.37
CA ASN A 43 16.08 -8.23 -2.26
C ASN A 43 15.24 -9.27 -1.50
N PRO A 44 14.72 -10.31 -2.16
CA PRO A 44 13.87 -11.31 -1.51
C PRO A 44 14.52 -12.05 -0.34
N MET A 45 15.86 -12.03 -0.23
CA MET A 45 16.57 -12.68 0.87
C MET A 45 16.58 -11.86 2.17
N THR A 46 16.37 -10.54 2.08
CA THR A 46 16.50 -9.61 3.21
C THR A 46 15.26 -8.76 3.44
N ASP A 47 14.41 -8.63 2.42
CA ASP A 47 13.22 -7.80 2.43
C ASP A 47 11.98 -8.67 2.29
N ASP A 48 11.03 -8.51 3.20
CA ASP A 48 9.70 -9.12 3.13
C ASP A 48 8.70 -8.01 2.79
N LEU A 49 7.88 -8.24 1.76
CA LEU A 49 6.85 -7.30 1.33
C LEU A 49 5.51 -8.00 1.30
N ARG A 50 4.54 -7.44 2.03
CA ARG A 50 3.19 -8.00 2.13
C ARG A 50 2.19 -6.99 1.61
N TYR A 51 1.16 -7.48 0.92
CA TYR A 51 0.08 -6.64 0.43
C TYR A 51 -1.28 -7.25 0.76
N TYR A 52 -2.23 -6.39 1.15
CA TYR A 52 -3.56 -6.79 1.60
C TYR A 52 -4.62 -6.02 0.81
N TYR A 53 -5.48 -6.75 0.12
CA TYR A 53 -6.68 -6.17 -0.49
C TYR A 53 -7.70 -5.86 0.61
N LEU A 54 -8.13 -4.61 0.69
CA LEU A 54 -9.19 -4.23 1.60
C LEU A 54 -10.49 -4.01 0.83
N SER A 55 -11.54 -4.71 1.27
CA SER A 55 -12.89 -4.48 0.76
C SER A 55 -13.40 -3.11 1.19
N GLY A 56 -14.33 -2.54 0.43
CA GLY A 56 -14.97 -1.28 0.81
C GLY A 56 -15.65 -1.33 2.19
N GLU A 57 -16.14 -2.49 2.61
CA GLU A 57 -16.72 -2.66 3.94
C GLU A 57 -15.67 -2.62 5.04
N SER A 58 -14.56 -3.36 4.87
CA SER A 58 -13.44 -3.37 5.82
C SER A 58 -12.90 -1.95 6.01
N LEU A 59 -12.71 -1.20 4.91
CA LEU A 59 -12.27 0.20 4.97
C LEU A 59 -13.24 1.10 5.71
N ARG A 60 -14.56 0.95 5.48
CA ARG A 60 -15.59 1.73 6.19
C ARG A 60 -15.60 1.49 7.70
N ARG A 61 -15.17 0.29 8.14
CA ARG A 61 -15.09 -0.08 9.56
C ARG A 61 -13.77 0.33 10.20
N SER A 62 -12.72 0.55 9.40
CA SER A 62 -11.41 0.98 9.86
C SER A 62 -11.38 2.48 10.17
N LYS A 63 -10.75 2.83 11.28
CA LYS A 63 -10.58 4.21 11.76
C LYS A 63 -9.28 4.33 12.54
N THR A 64 -8.68 5.51 12.52
CA THR A 64 -7.59 5.82 13.46
C THR A 64 -8.12 5.88 14.88
N LEU A 65 -7.22 5.85 15.88
CA LEU A 65 -7.62 6.03 17.28
C LEU A 65 -8.26 7.40 17.53
N GLN A 66 -7.95 8.40 16.70
CA GLN A 66 -8.52 9.74 16.70
C GLN A 66 -9.86 9.83 15.94
N GLY A 67 -10.33 8.72 15.34
CA GLY A 67 -11.61 8.66 14.63
C GLY A 67 -11.56 9.09 13.17
N GLU A 68 -10.38 9.37 12.62
CA GLU A 68 -10.24 9.70 11.20
C GLU A 68 -10.46 8.47 10.32
N ARG A 69 -11.07 8.69 9.15
CA ARG A 69 -11.36 7.62 8.20
C ARG A 69 -10.11 7.24 7.40
N VAL A 70 -9.89 5.94 7.28
CA VAL A 70 -8.94 5.36 6.33
C VAL A 70 -9.41 5.69 4.90
N LYS A 71 -8.47 5.97 3.97
CA LYS A 71 -8.81 6.35 2.58
C LYS A 71 -9.72 5.30 1.92
N GLN A 72 -10.77 5.76 1.23
CA GLN A 72 -11.78 4.87 0.64
C GLN A 72 -11.53 4.59 -0.85
N THR A 73 -11.21 3.31 -1.11
CA THR A 73 -11.36 2.47 -2.32
C THR A 73 -10.90 2.91 -3.71
N PRO A 74 -10.45 1.92 -4.53
CA PRO A 74 -9.96 0.60 -4.14
C PRO A 74 -8.62 0.68 -3.42
N ALA A 75 -8.50 0.01 -2.26
CA ALA A 75 -7.35 0.20 -1.39
C ALA A 75 -6.53 -1.06 -1.12
N VAL A 76 -5.20 -0.89 -1.14
CA VAL A 76 -4.22 -1.94 -0.82
C VAL A 76 -3.30 -1.41 0.27
N ILE A 77 -3.14 -2.19 1.34
CA ILE A 77 -2.10 -1.91 2.34
C ILE A 77 -0.84 -2.66 1.95
N ILE A 78 0.30 -1.97 1.96
CA ILE A 78 1.62 -2.56 1.74
C ILE A 78 2.50 -2.33 2.97
N VAL A 79 3.18 -3.38 3.44
CA VAL A 79 4.09 -3.39 4.59
C VAL A 79 5.46 -3.88 4.15
#